data_AF-A0A2U8WQK4-F1
#
_entry.id   AF-A0A2U8WQK4-F1
#
_cell.length_a   1.000
_cell.length_b   1.000
_cell.length_c   1.000
_cell.angle_alpha   90.00
_cell.angle_beta   90.00
_cell.angle_gamma   90.00
#
_symmetry.space_group_name_H-M   'P 1'
#
loop_
_entity.id
_entity.type
_entity.pdbx_description
1 polymer ?
#
loop_
_entity_poly.entity_id
_entity_poly.type
_entity_poly.pdbx_seq_one_letter_code
_entity_poly.pdbx_strand_id
1 'polypeptide(L)'
;MGGNSRVRLILGTHRIPAGGAWLVLALLAGPAAAQRAKAPAPAGKPVPEKVVTCGALSNLRILMAETGGDPAAIRTRLADPKADHLGCTRTGRDRIEGNAERVVVGGTAYDCLKVKESSLCRWTPSGVPAEPP
;
A
#
# COMPACT_ATOMS: atom_id res chain seq x y z
N MET A 1 -26.56 -22.71 -30.03
CA MET A 1 -26.03 -23.55 -28.93
C MET A 1 -25.22 -22.60 -28.04
N GLY A 2 -25.76 -22.00 -26.98
CA GLY A 2 -26.12 -22.58 -25.67
C GLY A 2 -24.96 -22.31 -24.70
N GLY A 3 -25.09 -21.67 -23.53
CA GLY A 3 -26.19 -21.07 -22.80
C GLY A 3 -25.62 -20.18 -21.67
N ASN A 4 -26.43 -19.22 -21.21
CA ASN A 4 -26.12 -18.26 -20.14
C ASN A 4 -26.33 -18.88 -18.75
N SER A 5 -25.38 -18.70 -17.82
CA SER A 5 -25.63 -18.91 -16.38
C SER A 5 -25.73 -17.56 -15.66
N ARG A 6 -26.98 -17.20 -15.30
CA ARG A 6 -27.30 -16.16 -14.32
C ARG A 6 -27.46 -16.84 -12.96
N VAL A 7 -26.62 -16.47 -11.98
CA VAL A 7 -26.81 -16.91 -10.58
C VAL A 7 -27.65 -15.87 -9.84
N ARG A 8 -28.65 -16.41 -9.14
CA ARG A 8 -29.83 -15.75 -8.59
C ARG A 8 -29.53 -15.21 -7.19
N LEU A 9 -29.99 -13.98 -6.95
CA LEU A 9 -30.06 -13.30 -5.66
C LEU A 9 -30.94 -14.11 -4.67
N ILE A 10 -30.45 -14.39 -3.46
CA ILE A 10 -31.30 -14.87 -2.35
C ILE A 10 -31.39 -13.75 -1.29
N LEU A 11 -32.59 -13.20 -1.22
CA LEU A 11 -33.07 -12.23 -0.25
C LEU A 11 -33.38 -13.00 1.06
N GLY A 12 -32.61 -12.76 2.12
CA GLY A 12 -32.83 -13.37 3.44
C GLY A 12 -33.38 -12.35 4.44
N THR A 13 -34.69 -12.15 4.42
CA THR A 13 -35.45 -11.39 5.43
C THR A 13 -35.64 -12.19 6.71
N HIS A 14 -35.08 -11.73 7.83
CA HIS A 14 -35.50 -12.17 9.16
C HIS A 14 -36.01 -10.99 9.99
N ARG A 15 -37.33 -10.98 10.23
CA ARG A 15 -38.05 -10.21 11.26
C ARG A 15 -38.19 -11.10 12.50
N ILE A 16 -37.84 -10.61 13.69
CA ILE A 16 -38.19 -11.20 15.01
C ILE A 16 -38.49 -10.04 16.01
N PRO A 17 -39.45 -10.19 16.95
CA PRO A 17 -40.45 -9.17 17.28
C PRO A 17 -40.25 -8.40 18.60
N ALA A 18 -41.15 -7.43 18.81
CA ALA A 18 -41.38 -6.67 20.03
C ALA A 18 -41.86 -7.53 21.21
N GLY A 19 -41.40 -7.20 22.41
CA GLY A 19 -41.99 -7.65 23.67
C GLY A 19 -41.03 -7.52 24.84
N GLY A 20 -41.46 -6.83 25.91
CA GLY A 20 -40.88 -6.99 27.25
C GLY A 20 -40.31 -5.72 27.87
N ALA A 21 -41.19 -4.88 28.40
CA ALA A 21 -40.85 -3.93 29.44
C ALA A 21 -40.38 -4.69 30.69
N TRP A 22 -39.18 -4.39 31.19
CA TRP A 22 -38.82 -4.54 32.59
C TRP A 22 -37.95 -3.35 33.01
N LEU A 23 -38.56 -2.50 33.84
CA LEU A 23 -37.86 -1.55 34.70
C LEU A 23 -36.87 -2.32 35.59
N VAL A 24 -35.59 -1.95 35.53
CA VAL A 24 -34.70 -2.06 36.69
C VAL A 24 -33.96 -0.74 36.83
N LEU A 25 -34.53 0.11 37.69
CA LEU A 25 -33.87 1.24 38.30
C LEU A 25 -32.87 0.66 39.32
N ALA A 26 -31.58 0.63 38.99
CA ALA A 26 -30.54 0.26 39.94
C ALA A 26 -29.35 1.22 39.83
N LEU A 27 -29.23 2.01 40.89
CA LEU A 27 -28.14 2.87 41.32
C LEU A 27 -26.75 2.43 40.84
N LEU A 28 -26.07 3.28 40.08
CA LEU A 28 -24.60 3.37 40.05
C LEU A 28 -24.22 4.85 39.90
N ALA A 29 -24.27 5.57 41.02
CA ALA A 29 -23.55 6.83 41.18
C ALA A 29 -22.04 6.53 41.28
N GLY A 30 -21.38 6.37 40.14
CA GLY A 30 -19.92 6.35 40.05
C GLY A 30 -19.37 7.77 39.97
N PRO A 31 -18.21 8.08 40.57
CA PRO A 31 -17.65 9.42 40.54
C PRO A 31 -17.29 9.77 39.09
N ALA A 32 -17.81 10.91 38.63
CA ALA A 32 -17.46 11.51 37.35
C ALA A 32 -15.96 11.88 37.37
N ALA A 33 -15.10 10.93 37.00
CA ALA A 33 -13.73 11.24 36.63
C ALA A 33 -13.81 12.06 35.34
N ALA A 34 -13.60 13.37 35.46
CA ALA A 34 -13.45 14.27 34.33
C ALA A 34 -12.37 13.71 33.40
N GLN A 35 -12.78 13.06 32.31
CA GLN A 35 -11.90 12.72 31.21
C GLN A 35 -11.42 14.05 30.61
N ARG A 36 -10.24 14.50 31.03
CA ARG A 36 -9.51 15.57 30.35
C ARG A 36 -9.40 15.15 28.90
N ALA A 37 -10.12 15.85 28.03
CA ALA A 37 -10.02 15.72 26.59
C ALA A 37 -8.54 15.83 26.23
N LYS A 38 -7.97 14.72 25.74
CA LYS A 38 -6.60 14.68 25.24
C LYS A 38 -6.55 15.62 24.04
N ALA A 39 -5.81 16.71 24.15
CA ALA A 39 -5.61 17.65 23.06
C ALA A 39 -5.15 16.87 21.80
N PRO A 40 -5.65 17.21 20.60
CA PRO A 40 -5.21 16.58 19.37
C PRO A 40 -3.68 16.72 19.26
N ALA A 41 -2.99 15.61 19.05
CA ALA A 41 -1.56 15.65 18.75
C ALA A 41 -1.36 16.53 17.51
N PRO A 42 -0.32 17.39 17.48
CA PRO A 42 -0.03 18.20 16.31
C PRO A 42 0.16 17.28 15.10
N ALA A 43 -0.52 17.61 14.00
CA ALA A 43 -0.37 16.90 12.74
C ALA A 43 1.11 16.89 12.36
N GLY A 44 1.72 15.69 12.40
CA GLY A 44 3.11 15.51 12.02
C GLY A 44 3.34 16.00 10.58
N LYS A 45 4.54 16.53 10.32
CA LYS A 45 4.93 16.93 8.97
C LYS A 45 4.69 15.78 7.98
N PRO A 46 4.19 16.04 6.75
CA PRO A 46 3.98 15.00 5.76
C PRO A 46 5.25 14.18 5.56
N VAL A 47 5.16 12.86 5.72
CA VAL A 47 6.29 11.96 5.43
C VAL A 47 6.49 11.99 3.91
N PRO A 48 7.70 12.28 3.42
CA PRO A 48 7.97 12.28 1.99
C PRO A 48 7.57 10.95 1.36
N GLU A 49 6.84 11.02 0.25
CA GLU A 49 6.49 9.83 -0.53
C GLU A 49 7.78 9.13 -0.96
N LYS A 50 7.83 7.80 -0.80
CA LYS A 50 8.99 7.00 -1.19
C LYS A 50 8.63 6.05 -2.32
N VAL A 51 9.51 5.97 -3.32
CA VAL A 51 9.42 5.01 -4.43
C VAL A 51 10.40 3.87 -4.20
N VAL A 52 10.07 2.70 -4.74
CA VAL A 52 10.98 1.54 -4.70
C VAL A 52 12.03 1.72 -5.78
N THR A 53 13.31 1.60 -5.42
CA THR A 53 14.39 1.65 -6.40
C THR A 53 15.41 0.56 -6.17
N CYS A 54 15.90 -0.05 -7.25
CA CYS A 54 16.90 -1.11 -7.22
C CYS A 54 18.15 -0.71 -8.01
N GLY A 55 19.31 -1.24 -7.61
CA GLY A 55 20.57 -0.96 -8.31
C GLY A 55 20.64 -1.62 -9.69
N ALA A 56 19.93 -2.74 -9.86
CA ALA A 56 19.82 -3.47 -11.12
C ALA A 56 18.34 -3.68 -11.48
N LEU A 57 18.03 -3.58 -12.78
CA LEU A 57 16.68 -3.81 -13.29
C LEU A 57 16.22 -5.25 -13.07
N SER A 58 17.12 -6.23 -13.20
CA SER A 58 16.84 -7.64 -12.88
C SER A 58 16.29 -7.81 -11.47
N ASN A 59 16.91 -7.13 -10.51
CA ASN A 59 16.56 -7.24 -9.10
C ASN A 59 15.19 -6.60 -8.81
N LEU A 60 14.88 -5.48 -9.47
CA LEU A 60 13.54 -4.92 -9.43
C LEU A 60 12.50 -5.91 -9.96
N ARG A 61 12.78 -6.56 -11.09
CA ARG A 61 11.84 -7.51 -11.70
C ARG A 61 11.65 -8.76 -10.85
N ILE A 62 12.70 -9.26 -10.20
CA ILE A 62 12.59 -10.36 -9.23
C ILE A 62 11.70 -9.93 -8.07
N LEU A 63 11.97 -8.76 -7.45
CA LEU A 63 11.14 -8.24 -6.37
C LEU A 63 9.66 -8.14 -6.79
N MET A 64 9.38 -7.58 -7.97
CA MET A 64 8.00 -7.48 -8.47
C MET A 64 7.36 -8.85 -8.71
N ALA A 65 8.11 -9.82 -9.22
CA ALA A 65 7.60 -11.17 -9.42
C ALA A 65 7.29 -11.89 -8.10
N GLU A 66 8.18 -11.80 -7.12
CA GLU A 66 8.01 -12.43 -5.79
C GLU A 66 6.85 -11.81 -5.01
N THR A 67 6.62 -10.51 -5.14
CA THR A 67 5.56 -9.81 -4.41
C THR A 67 4.27 -9.63 -5.23
N GLY A 68 4.22 -10.12 -6.47
CA GLY A 68 3.12 -9.85 -7.40
C GLY A 68 2.90 -8.35 -7.69
N GLY A 69 3.93 -7.51 -7.49
CA GLY A 69 3.84 -6.06 -7.60
C GLY A 69 3.02 -5.37 -6.50
N ASP A 70 2.56 -6.07 -5.47
CA ASP A 70 1.78 -5.47 -4.38
C ASP A 70 2.62 -4.49 -3.54
N PRO A 71 2.25 -3.19 -3.47
CA PRO A 71 2.98 -2.21 -2.68
C PRO A 71 3.09 -2.57 -1.19
N ALA A 72 2.12 -3.29 -0.62
CA ALA A 72 2.19 -3.70 0.78
C ALA A 72 3.20 -4.83 0.98
N ALA A 73 3.13 -5.90 0.18
CA ALA A 73 4.10 -6.99 0.18
C ALA A 73 5.54 -6.49 -0.05
N ILE A 74 5.74 -5.56 -0.99
CA ILE A 74 7.06 -4.95 -1.24
C ILE A 74 7.57 -4.22 0.01
N ARG A 75 6.72 -3.40 0.66
CA ARG A 75 7.11 -2.71 1.89
C ARG A 75 7.46 -3.69 3.00
N THR A 76 6.69 -4.76 3.16
CA THR A 76 6.96 -5.81 4.16
C THR A 76 8.29 -6.50 3.87
N ARG A 77 8.55 -6.91 2.62
CA ARG A 77 9.81 -7.53 2.20
C ARG A 77 11.02 -6.63 2.44
N LEU A 78 10.91 -5.33 2.16
CA LEU A 78 11.99 -4.36 2.35
C LEU A 78 12.16 -3.91 3.82
N ALA A 79 11.21 -4.23 4.70
CA ALA A 79 11.31 -3.94 6.13
C ALA A 79 11.91 -5.09 6.94
N ASP A 80 11.98 -6.30 6.38
CA ASP A 80 12.54 -7.47 7.05
C ASP A 80 14.07 -7.44 7.02
N PRO A 81 14.77 -7.29 8.16
CA PRO A 81 16.24 -7.21 8.18
C PRO A 81 16.93 -8.53 7.80
N LYS A 82 16.19 -9.65 7.71
CA LYS A 82 16.71 -10.95 7.30
C LYS A 82 16.48 -11.23 5.82
N ALA A 83 15.72 -10.37 5.13
CA ALA A 83 15.44 -10.54 3.71
C ALA A 83 16.67 -10.17 2.87
N ASP A 84 16.94 -10.96 1.83
CA ASP A 84 17.74 -10.46 0.72
C ASP A 84 16.92 -9.42 -0.04
N HIS A 85 17.32 -8.16 0.11
CA HIS A 85 16.67 -7.03 -0.54
C HIS A 85 17.07 -6.88 -2.01
N LEU A 86 18.01 -7.68 -2.54
CA LEU A 86 18.47 -7.62 -3.92
C LEU A 86 19.01 -6.22 -4.30
N GLY A 87 19.53 -5.49 -3.33
CA GLY A 87 19.94 -4.09 -3.51
C GLY A 87 18.79 -3.12 -3.82
N CYS A 88 17.53 -3.51 -3.57
CA CYS A 88 16.35 -2.65 -3.63
C CYS A 88 16.14 -1.91 -2.31
N THR A 89 15.57 -0.70 -2.38
CA THR A 89 15.26 0.13 -1.21
C THR A 89 14.10 1.08 -1.49
N ARG A 90 13.61 1.77 -0.46
CA ARG A 90 12.62 2.85 -0.58
C ARG A 90 13.32 4.20 -0.58
N THR A 91 13.43 4.82 -1.75
CA THR A 91 14.07 6.12 -1.96
C THR A 91 13.04 7.25 -1.86
N GLY A 92 13.32 8.30 -1.09
CA GLY A 92 12.47 9.49 -1.04
C GLY A 92 12.45 10.23 -2.37
N ARG A 93 11.29 10.74 -2.79
CA ARG A 93 11.15 11.46 -4.07
C ARG A 93 12.00 12.72 -4.14
N ASP A 94 12.30 13.34 -3.02
CA ASP A 94 13.19 14.49 -2.86
C ASP A 94 14.66 14.21 -3.24
N ARG A 95 15.04 12.92 -3.30
CA ARG A 95 16.37 12.48 -3.74
C ARG A 95 16.45 12.19 -5.23
N ILE A 96 15.33 12.21 -5.95
CA ILE A 96 15.29 11.92 -7.39
C ILE A 96 15.51 13.22 -8.16
N GLU A 97 16.52 13.24 -9.02
CA GLU A 97 16.89 14.41 -9.83
C GLU A 97 16.25 14.36 -11.23
N GLY A 98 15.78 13.18 -11.64
CA GLY A 98 15.11 12.97 -12.92
C GLY A 98 15.29 11.54 -13.43
N ASN A 99 14.91 11.36 -14.69
CA ASN A 99 15.09 10.12 -15.42
C ASN A 99 16.42 10.16 -16.20
N ALA A 100 17.20 9.09 -16.13
CA ALA A 100 18.40 8.88 -16.93
C ALA A 100 18.10 8.07 -18.20
N GLU A 101 17.25 7.04 -18.07
CA GLU A 101 16.89 6.12 -19.13
C GLU A 101 15.49 5.54 -18.89
N ARG A 102 14.81 5.19 -19.98
CA ARG A 102 13.60 4.37 -19.95
C ARG A 102 13.80 3.13 -20.81
N VAL A 103 13.32 1.99 -20.33
CA VAL A 103 13.30 0.74 -21.10
C VAL A 103 11.95 0.04 -20.97
N VAL A 104 11.59 -0.75 -21.98
CA VAL A 104 10.41 -1.63 -21.95
C VAL A 104 10.90 -3.07 -22.06
N VAL A 105 10.50 -3.92 -21.10
CA VAL A 105 10.86 -5.34 -21.08
C VAL A 105 9.60 -6.17 -20.87
N GLY A 106 9.28 -7.03 -21.85
CA GLY A 106 8.07 -7.87 -21.79
C GLY A 106 6.79 -7.05 -21.62
N GLY A 107 6.70 -5.90 -22.29
CA GLY A 107 5.55 -4.99 -22.21
C GLY A 107 5.46 -4.14 -20.94
N THR A 108 6.42 -4.26 -20.00
CA THR A 108 6.46 -3.42 -18.80
C THR A 108 7.53 -2.34 -18.96
N ALA A 109 7.15 -1.08 -18.73
CA ALA A 109 8.06 0.05 -18.75
C ALA A 109 8.76 0.25 -17.40
N TYR A 110 10.06 0.56 -17.45
CA TYR A 110 10.90 0.83 -16.30
C TYR A 110 11.72 2.09 -16.55
N ASP A 111 11.92 2.86 -15.48
CA ASP A 111 12.69 4.09 -15.50
C ASP A 111 13.96 3.91 -14.65
N CYS A 112 15.13 4.27 -15.20
CA CYS A 112 16.34 4.45 -14.43
C CYS A 112 16.41 5.89 -13.94
N LEU A 113 16.41 6.08 -12.63
CA LEU A 113 16.39 7.41 -12.01
C LEU A 113 17.78 7.88 -11.63
N LYS A 114 18.08 9.16 -11.89
CA LYS A 114 19.22 9.84 -11.27
C LYS A 114 18.85 10.12 -9.81
N VAL A 115 19.66 9.61 -8.88
CA VAL A 115 19.43 9.77 -7.44
C VAL A 115 20.62 10.48 -6.84
N LYS A 116 20.35 11.52 -6.03
CA LYS A 116 21.38 12.26 -5.29
C LYS A 116 22.34 11.30 -4.58
N GLU A 117 23.63 11.63 -4.66
CA GLU A 117 24.72 10.86 -4.02
C GLU A 117 24.89 9.42 -4.54
N SER A 118 24.25 9.05 -5.65
CA SER A 118 24.48 7.79 -6.35
C SER A 118 25.15 8.07 -7.70
N SER A 119 26.31 7.44 -7.95
CA SER A 119 26.99 7.50 -9.26
C SER A 119 26.31 6.62 -10.32
N LEU A 120 25.45 5.70 -9.89
CA LEU A 120 24.66 4.82 -10.75
C LEU A 120 23.18 5.22 -10.70
N CYS A 121 22.48 5.09 -11.83
CA CYS A 121 21.04 5.28 -11.83
C CYS A 121 20.34 4.12 -11.10
N ARG A 122 19.10 4.36 -10.64
CA ARG A 122 18.33 3.43 -9.81
C ARG A 122 17.01 3.10 -10.49
N TRP A 123 16.75 1.82 -10.72
CA TRP A 123 15.60 1.35 -11.47
C TRP A 123 14.31 1.35 -10.65
N THR A 124 13.22 1.82 -11.23
CA THR A 124 11.85 1.81 -10.67
C THR A 124 10.86 1.36 -11.76
N PRO A 125 9.65 0.87 -11.41
CA PRO A 125 8.55 0.81 -12.37
C PRO A 125 8.29 2.22 -12.93
N SER A 126 8.11 2.32 -14.25
CA SER A 126 7.80 3.60 -14.89
C SER A 126 6.41 4.08 -14.46
N GLY A 127 6.28 5.38 -14.21
CA GLY A 127 4.98 6.02 -14.00
C GLY A 127 4.19 6.21 -15.31
N VAL A 128 4.83 5.96 -16.45
CA VAL A 128 4.23 6.00 -17.79
C VAL A 128 4.18 4.58 -18.34
N PRO A 129 3.00 4.06 -18.73
CA PRO A 129 2.88 2.74 -19.33
C PRO A 129 3.72 2.59 -20.60
N ALA A 130 4.07 1.36 -20.96
CA ALA A 130 4.66 1.08 -22.27
C ALA A 130 3.63 1.40 -23.37
N GLU A 131 4.08 2.00 -24.46
CA GLU A 131 3.25 2.15 -25.65
C GLU A 131 3.01 0.77 -26.30
N PRO A 132 1.80 0.52 -26.82
CA PRO A 132 1.54 -0.70 -27.58
C PRO A 132 2.39 -0.71 -28.87
N PRO A 133 2.83 -1.90 -29.32
CA PRO A 133 3.60 -2.06 -30.55
C PRO A 133 2.78 -1.73 -31.81
#